data_AF-A0A533Z1C5-F1
#
_entry.id   AF-A0A533Z1C5-F1
#
_cell.length_a   1.000
_cell.length_b   1.000
_cell.length_c   1.000
_cell.angle_alpha   90.00
_cell.angle_beta   90.00
_cell.angle_gamma   90.00
#
_symmetry.space_group_name_H-M   'P 1'
#
loop_
_entity.id
_entity.type
_entity.pdbx_description
1 polymer ?
#
loop_
_entity_poly.entity_id
_entity_poly.type
_entity_poly.pdbx_seq_one_letter_code
_entity_poly.pdbx_strand_id
1 'polypeptide(L)'
;MARHAGRRRSQDRSGHAEPVWLLPPIDPSGHRPVHRRLLLRGQRGFGPARIESVNLCTACHPDLFYSYRREGAGTGRMISGIGFTVMLS
;
A
#
# COMPACT_ATOMS: atom_id res chain seq x y z
N MET A 1 -30.33 -9.20 3.78
CA MET A 1 -29.33 -8.12 3.58
C MET A 1 -28.13 -8.42 4.46
N ALA A 2 -27.16 -9.17 3.94
CA ALA A 2 -26.06 -9.73 4.73
C ALA A 2 -24.86 -8.78 4.76
N ARG A 3 -24.50 -8.32 5.96
CA ARG A 3 -23.21 -7.69 6.23
C ARG A 3 -22.14 -8.77 6.06
N HIS A 4 -21.44 -8.79 4.93
CA HIS A 4 -20.21 -9.57 4.81
C HIS A 4 -19.11 -8.89 5.63
N ALA A 5 -19.12 -9.15 6.94
CA ALA A 5 -17.99 -8.92 7.81
C ALA A 5 -16.82 -9.76 7.28
N GLY A 6 -15.94 -9.13 6.51
CA GLY A 6 -14.70 -9.74 6.07
C GLY A 6 -13.98 -10.31 7.28
N ARG A 7 -13.66 -11.61 7.22
CA ARG A 7 -12.81 -12.29 8.21
C ARG A 7 -11.54 -11.46 8.39
N ARG A 8 -11.49 -10.68 9.48
CA ARG A 8 -10.23 -10.21 10.03
C ARG A 8 -9.49 -11.48 10.42
N ARG A 9 -8.53 -11.92 9.59
CA ARG A 9 -7.48 -12.82 10.08
C ARG A 9 -6.80 -12.05 11.20
N SER A 10 -7.13 -12.39 12.44
CA SER A 10 -6.28 -12.09 13.58
C SER A 10 -4.93 -12.72 13.26
N GLN A 11 -4.00 -11.91 12.79
CA GLN A 11 -2.65 -12.37 12.57
C GLN A 11 -2.06 -12.65 13.95
N ASP A 12 -1.95 -13.94 14.22
CA ASP A 12 -1.26 -14.57 15.33
C ASP A 12 0.02 -13.79 15.66
N ARG A 13 0.09 -13.26 16.89
CA ARG A 13 1.21 -12.50 17.44
C ARG A 13 2.19 -13.47 18.10
N SER A 14 2.91 -14.25 17.31
CA SER A 14 3.99 -15.09 17.82
C SER A 14 5.28 -14.89 17.01
N GLY A 15 6.30 -14.36 17.68
CA GLY A 15 7.70 -14.36 17.21
C GLY A 15 8.22 -13.01 16.70
N HIS A 16 9.02 -12.33 17.54
CA HIS A 16 9.86 -11.16 17.24
C HIS A 16 9.12 -9.81 17.13
N ALA A 17 8.88 -9.19 18.29
CA ALA A 17 8.43 -7.81 18.41
C ALA A 17 9.55 -6.86 17.99
N GLU A 18 9.58 -6.47 16.72
CA GLU A 18 10.18 -5.19 16.33
C GLU A 18 9.54 -4.08 17.19
N PRO A 19 10.32 -3.19 17.83
CA PRO A 19 9.81 -2.08 18.62
C PRO A 19 8.71 -1.35 17.84
N VAL A 20 7.53 -1.15 18.45
CA VAL A 20 6.37 -0.56 17.76
C VAL A 20 6.65 0.84 17.20
N TRP A 21 7.63 1.54 17.77
CA TRP A 21 8.14 2.84 17.32
C TRP A 21 8.97 2.78 16.02
N LEU A 22 9.44 1.60 15.61
CA LEU A 22 10.14 1.37 14.34
C LEU A 22 9.18 0.97 13.21
N LEU A 23 7.92 0.71 13.54
CA LEU A 23 6.90 0.38 12.55
C LEU A 23 6.22 1.64 12.04
N PRO A 24 6.03 1.74 10.71
CA PRO A 24 5.31 2.88 10.15
C PRO A 24 3.89 2.90 10.71
N PRO A 25 3.30 4.11 10.87
CA PRO A 25 1.90 4.22 11.23
C PRO A 25 1.06 3.41 10.24
N ILE A 26 0.09 2.68 10.78
CA ILE A 26 -0.88 1.94 9.99
C ILE A 26 -1.70 2.99 9.24
N ASP A 27 -1.81 2.84 7.91
CA ASP A 27 -2.65 3.75 7.12
C ASP A 27 -4.14 3.58 7.50
N PRO A 28 -5.03 4.51 7.11
CA PRO A 28 -6.45 4.43 7.47
C PRO A 28 -7.14 3.12 7.02
N SER A 29 -6.58 2.42 6.04
CA SER A 29 -7.06 1.11 5.57
C SER A 29 -6.51 -0.08 6.36
N GLY A 30 -5.70 0.13 7.40
CA GLY A 30 -5.17 -0.94 8.23
C GLY A 30 -3.88 -1.57 7.69
N HIS A 31 -3.25 -0.99 6.66
CA HIS A 31 -2.06 -1.54 6.02
C HIS A 31 -0.77 -0.82 6.47
N ARG A 32 0.36 -1.52 6.39
CA ARG A 32 1.68 -0.97 6.74
C ARG A 32 2.44 -0.57 5.47
N PRO A 33 2.86 0.70 5.30
CA PRO A 33 3.58 1.15 4.11
C PRO A 33 5.07 0.78 4.19
N VAL A 34 5.38 -0.51 4.01
CA VAL A 34 6.74 -1.05 4.19
C VAL A 34 7.73 -0.47 3.16
N HIS A 35 7.29 -0.21 1.93
CA HIS A 35 8.15 0.32 0.86
C HIS A 35 8.68 1.72 1.16
N ARG A 36 7.87 2.60 1.77
CA ARG A 36 8.29 3.98 2.11
C ARG A 36 9.52 3.98 3.03
N ARG A 37 9.59 3.04 3.97
CA ARG A 37 10.74 2.90 4.88
C ARG A 37 12.04 2.59 4.14
N LEU A 38 11.99 1.85 3.04
CA LEU A 38 13.19 1.53 2.25
C LEU A 38 13.73 2.77 1.52
N LEU A 39 12.84 3.59 0.97
CA LEU A 39 13.20 4.80 0.22
C LEU A 39 13.81 5.90 1.11
N LEU A 40 13.53 5.90 2.40
CA LEU A 40 14.04 6.89 3.37
C LEU A 40 15.40 6.53 3.98
N ARG A 41 15.89 5.30 3.80
CA ARG A 41 17.06 4.79 4.54
C ARG A 41 18.39 5.17 3.89
N GLY A 42 19.40 5.34 4.76
CA GLY A 42 20.81 5.49 4.38
C GLY A 42 21.16 6.88 3.86
N GLN A 43 22.44 7.09 3.55
CA GLN A 43 22.96 8.39 3.11
C GLN A 43 22.42 8.86 1.75
N ARG A 44 21.85 7.94 0.95
CA ARG A 44 21.23 8.23 -0.35
C ARG A 44 19.70 8.13 -0.32
N GLY A 45 19.10 8.01 0.87
CA GLY A 45 17.66 8.00 1.02
C GLY A 45 17.04 9.33 0.59
N PHE A 46 15.80 9.30 0.12
CA PHE A 46 15.08 10.53 -0.20
C PHE A 46 14.64 11.23 1.08
N GLY A 47 14.59 12.56 1.04
CA GLY A 47 13.96 13.33 2.11
C GLY A 47 12.47 12.99 2.23
N PRO A 48 11.89 12.94 3.45
CA PRO A 48 10.50 12.51 3.65
C PRO A 48 9.46 13.35 2.93
N ALA A 49 9.75 14.64 2.73
CA ALA A 49 8.91 15.58 1.97
C ALA A 49 8.93 15.34 0.44
N ARG A 50 9.80 14.44 -0.05
CA ARG A 50 9.86 14.05 -1.48
C ARG A 50 9.16 12.73 -1.76
N ILE A 51 8.61 12.09 -0.73
CA ILE A 51 7.93 10.79 -0.86
C ILE A 51 6.50 10.91 -0.37
N GLU A 52 5.59 10.95 -1.34
CA GLU A 52 4.17 10.86 -1.09
C GLU A 52 3.67 9.42 -1.23
N SER A 53 2.68 9.06 -0.42
CA SER A 53 2.00 7.77 -0.48
C SER A 53 0.56 7.99 -0.89
N VAL A 54 0.11 7.27 -1.93
CA VAL A 54 -1.30 7.25 -2.29
C VAL A 54 -2.02 6.38 -1.25
N ASN A 55 -2.72 7.03 -0.32
CA ASN A 55 -3.39 6.38 0.81
C ASN A 55 -4.71 5.71 0.39
N LEU A 56 -4.69 4.90 -0.68
CA LEU A 56 -5.84 4.15 -1.20
C LEU A 56 -5.55 2.65 -1.21
N CYS A 57 -6.51 1.87 -0.68
CA CYS A 57 -6.47 0.42 -0.75
C CYS A 57 -7.30 -0.11 -1.92
N THR A 58 -6.69 -0.90 -2.79
CA THR A 58 -7.35 -1.50 -3.97
C THR A 58 -8.45 -2.48 -3.58
N ALA A 59 -8.33 -3.14 -2.41
CA ALA A 59 -9.37 -4.01 -1.89
C ALA A 59 -10.57 -3.24 -1.28
N CYS A 60 -10.34 -2.06 -0.72
CA CYS A 60 -11.38 -1.25 -0.07
C CYS A 60 -12.26 -0.46 -1.05
N HIS A 61 -11.75 -0.13 -2.25
CA HIS A 61 -12.46 0.67 -3.24
C HIS A 61 -12.73 -0.14 -4.52
N PRO A 62 -13.70 -1.07 -4.50
CA PRO A 62 -14.02 -1.94 -5.65
C PRO A 62 -14.49 -1.19 -6.89
N ASP A 63 -15.11 -0.02 -6.69
CA ASP A 63 -15.62 0.81 -7.80
C ASP A 63 -14.50 1.52 -8.58
N LEU A 64 -13.28 1.55 -8.02
CA LEU A 64 -12.13 2.26 -8.60
C LEU A 64 -11.01 1.31 -9.04
N PHE A 65 -10.87 0.15 -8.39
CA PHE A 65 -9.67 -0.68 -8.54
C PHE A 65 -9.98 -2.18 -8.62
N TYR A 66 -9.28 -2.86 -9.52
CA TYR A 66 -9.13 -4.32 -9.49
C TYR A 66 -8.30 -4.76 -8.27
N SER A 67 -8.65 -5.89 -7.66
CA SER A 67 -7.93 -6.42 -6.49
C SER A 67 -7.87 -7.94 -6.46
N TYR A 68 -6.68 -8.48 -6.72
CA TYR A 68 -6.43 -9.92 -6.70
C TYR A 68 -6.75 -10.56 -5.34
N ARG A 69 -6.47 -9.86 -4.23
CA ARG A 69 -6.77 -10.39 -2.90
C ARG A 69 -8.27 -10.52 -2.62
N ARG A 70 -9.09 -9.67 -3.26
CA ARG A 70 -10.56 -9.68 -3.12
C ARG A 70 -11.21 -10.66 -4.10
N GLU A 71 -10.79 -10.63 -5.36
CA GLU A 71 -11.49 -11.25 -6.49
C GLU A 71 -10.79 -12.49 -7.07
N GLY A 72 -9.54 -12.75 -6.68
CA GLY A 72 -8.77 -13.90 -7.17
C GLY A 72 -8.28 -13.76 -8.61
N ALA A 73 -7.98 -14.89 -9.24
CA ALA A 73 -7.28 -14.95 -10.52
C ALA A 73 -8.03 -14.31 -11.70
N GLY A 74 -9.36 -14.22 -11.64
CA GLY A 74 -10.20 -13.66 -12.71
C GLY A 74 -10.27 -12.12 -12.75
N THR A 75 -9.68 -11.42 -11.77
CA THR A 75 -9.71 -9.94 -11.75
C THR A 75 -8.82 -9.33 -12.83
N GLY A 76 -9.16 -8.11 -13.26
CA GLY A 76 -8.37 -7.32 -14.19
C GLY A 76 -7.00 -6.88 -13.66
N ARG A 77 -6.29 -6.07 -14.44
CA ARG A 77 -5.00 -5.48 -14.06
C ARG A 77 -5.01 -3.98 -14.34
N MET A 78 -4.36 -3.25 -13.44
CA MET A 78 -4.13 -1.81 -13.59
C MET A 78 -2.69 -1.57 -14.02
N ILE A 79 -2.46 -0.45 -14.70
CA ILE A 79 -1.13 -0.01 -15.13
C ILE A 79 -0.88 1.37 -14.54
N SER A 80 0.37 1.62 -14.12
CA SER A 80 0.86 2.95 -13.77
C SER A 80 1.94 3.34 -14.77
N GLY A 81 1.82 4.52 -15.37
CA GLY A 81 2.75 5.03 -16.37
C GLY A 81 3.26 6.42 -15.99
N ILE A 82 4.53 6.68 -16.27
CA ILE A 82 5.16 7.99 -16.13
C ILE A 82 5.94 8.30 -17.40
N GLY A 83 5.85 9.53 -17.88
CA GLY A 83 6.51 9.96 -19.10
C GLY A 83 6.74 11.47 -19.10
N PHE A 84 7.66 11.90 -19.95
CA PHE A 84 7.92 13.31 -20.21
C PHE A 84 7.40 13.65 -21.60
N THR A 85 6.70 14.77 -21.72
CA THR A 85 6.41 15.33 -23.04
C THR A 85 7.64 16.11 -23.48
N VAL A 86 8.35 15.63 -24.49
CA VAL A 86 9.42 16.40 -25.11
C VAL A 86 8.80 17.34 -26.14
N MET A 87 8.96 18.64 -25.94
CA MET A 87 8.64 19.64 -26.95
C MET A 87 9.91 19.81 -27.78
N LEU A 88 9.95 19.18 -28.97
CA LEU A 88 11.02 19.42 -29.94
C LEU A 88 10.85 20.86 -30.44
N SER A 89 11.81 21.73 -30.11
CA SER A 89 12.02 23.02 -30.80
C SER A 89 12.85 22.82 -32.05
#